data_AF-A0A7S0TGX4-F1
#
_entry.id   AF-A0A7S0TGX4-F1
#
_cell.length_a   1.000
_cell.length_b   1.000
_cell.length_c   1.000
_cell.angle_alpha   90.00
_cell.angle_beta   90.00
_cell.angle_gamma   90.00
#
_symmetry.space_group_name_H-M   'P 1'
#
loop_
_entity.id
_entity.type
_entity.pdbx_description
1 polymer ?
#
loop_
_entity_poly.entity_id
_entity_poly.type
_entity_poly.pdbx_seq_one_letter_code
_entity_poly.pdbx_strand_id
1 'polypeptide(L)'
;MKKVLLFALLAILLAAVQAQNDRLCTTYDKNGASPVTDEASCEAACCKGEGICGGGKTDFKGVSGAAKCGCKTGGSTRDLCLDTQYVSAAAMRSTSVGVALAFAAAVAARALHF
;
A
#
# COMPACT_ATOMS: atom_id res chain seq x y z
N MET A 1 30.30 -10.39 -24.94
CA MET A 1 29.13 -11.29 -24.92
C MET A 1 28.63 -11.62 -23.50
N LYS A 2 29.50 -11.99 -22.53
CA LYS A 2 29.09 -12.26 -21.12
C LYS A 2 28.35 -11.10 -20.39
N LYS A 3 28.69 -9.84 -20.69
CA LYS A 3 28.05 -8.67 -20.07
C LYS A 3 26.58 -8.50 -20.49
N VAL A 4 26.25 -8.80 -21.75
CA VAL A 4 24.87 -8.68 -22.29
C VAL A 4 23.92 -9.68 -21.61
N LEU A 5 24.42 -10.87 -21.29
CA LEU A 5 23.67 -11.91 -20.58
C LEU A 5 23.37 -11.54 -19.12
N LEU A 6 24.31 -10.85 -18.45
CA LEU A 6 24.13 -10.37 -17.08
C LEU A 6 23.07 -9.26 -16.98
N PHE A 7 23.06 -8.33 -17.93
CA PHE A 7 22.05 -7.25 -17.96
C PHE A 7 20.65 -7.77 -18.29
N ALA A 8 20.52 -8.77 -19.15
CA ALA A 8 19.23 -9.40 -19.44
C ALA A 8 18.64 -10.13 -18.22
N LEU A 9 19.48 -10.85 -17.45
CA LEU A 9 19.05 -11.50 -16.20
C LEU A 9 18.62 -10.50 -15.13
N LEU A 10 19.34 -9.38 -14.98
CA LEU A 10 19.00 -8.35 -13.99
C LEU A 10 17.68 -7.63 -14.32
N ALA A 11 17.38 -7.41 -15.61
CA ALA A 11 16.12 -6.83 -16.06
C ALA A 11 14.91 -7.75 -15.80
N ILE A 12 15.08 -9.07 -15.94
CA ILE A 12 14.03 -10.06 -15.65
C ILE A 12 13.76 -10.15 -14.13
N LEU A 13 14.80 -10.05 -13.30
CA LEU A 13 14.67 -10.03 -11.84
C LEU A 13 13.95 -8.77 -11.32
N LEU A 14 14.12 -7.63 -11.96
CA LEU A 14 13.42 -6.39 -11.58
C LEU A 14 11.92 -6.41 -11.93
N ALA A 15 11.51 -7.14 -12.96
CA ALA A 15 10.10 -7.21 -13.39
C ALA A 15 9.21 -8.06 -12.45
N ALA A 16 9.79 -8.90 -11.60
CA ALA A 16 9.03 -9.78 -10.69
C ALA A 16 8.61 -9.13 -9.36
N VAL A 17 8.99 -7.87 -9.09
CA VAL A 17 8.87 -7.23 -7.77
C VAL A 17 7.59 -6.41 -7.55
N GLN A 18 6.61 -6.42 -8.48
CA GLN A 18 5.43 -5.54 -8.36
C GLN A 18 4.06 -6.23 -8.22
N ALA A 19 4.01 -7.50 -7.81
CA ALA A 19 2.75 -8.09 -7.34
C ALA A 19 2.45 -7.67 -5.89
N GLN A 20 2.37 -6.37 -5.61
CA GLN A 20 1.70 -5.90 -4.40
C GLN A 20 0.21 -6.07 -4.65
N ASN A 21 -0.43 -6.83 -3.78
CA ASN A 21 -1.80 -7.32 -3.91
C ASN A 21 -2.78 -6.18 -3.58
N ASP A 22 -2.75 -5.10 -4.37
CA ASP A 22 -3.64 -3.93 -4.25
C ASP A 22 -5.01 -4.29 -4.82
N ARG A 23 -5.70 -5.25 -4.20
CA ARG A 23 -7.13 -5.42 -4.44
C ARG A 23 -7.84 -4.25 -3.77
N LEU A 24 -8.61 -3.50 -4.55
CA LEU A 24 -9.50 -2.47 -4.00
C LEU A 24 -10.48 -3.13 -3.06
N CYS A 25 -10.76 -2.48 -1.92
CA CYS A 25 -11.68 -3.01 -0.94
C CYS A 25 -13.11 -3.08 -1.50
N THR A 26 -13.46 -2.12 -2.36
CA THR A 26 -14.74 -2.07 -3.09
C THR A 26 -14.93 -3.20 -4.11
N THR A 27 -13.85 -3.87 -4.55
CA THR A 27 -13.91 -4.99 -5.49
C THR A 27 -13.36 -6.29 -4.89
N TYR A 28 -13.23 -6.34 -3.57
CA TYR A 28 -12.77 -7.54 -2.88
C TYR A 28 -13.76 -8.69 -3.12
N ASP A 29 -13.31 -9.69 -3.86
CA ASP A 29 -14.00 -10.95 -4.07
C ASP A 29 -12.99 -12.08 -3.91
N LYS A 30 -13.05 -12.73 -2.75
CA LYS A 30 -12.31 -13.94 -2.43
C LYS A 30 -13.23 -14.88 -1.67
N ASN A 31 -13.36 -16.12 -2.13
CA ASN A 31 -14.19 -17.16 -1.52
C ASN A 31 -15.66 -16.71 -1.28
N GLY A 32 -16.21 -15.82 -2.13
CA GLY A 32 -17.58 -15.32 -1.98
C GLY A 32 -17.78 -14.37 -0.80
N ALA A 33 -16.70 -13.73 -0.31
CA ALA A 33 -16.80 -12.58 0.57
C ALA A 33 -17.36 -11.38 -0.19
N SER A 34 -18.19 -10.58 0.49
CA SER A 34 -18.69 -9.32 -0.06
C SER A 34 -17.58 -8.27 -0.08
N PRO A 35 -17.73 -7.20 -0.89
CA PRO A 35 -16.84 -6.05 -0.84
C PRO A 35 -16.67 -5.50 0.56
N VAL A 36 -15.48 -4.97 0.84
CA VAL A 36 -15.14 -4.38 2.13
C VAL A 36 -15.42 -2.89 2.09
N THR A 37 -16.50 -2.46 2.74
CA THR A 37 -16.94 -1.06 2.81
C THR A 37 -16.81 -0.46 4.21
N ASP A 38 -16.67 -1.32 5.22
CA ASP A 38 -16.68 -1.00 6.65
C ASP A 38 -16.00 -2.11 7.47
N GLU A 39 -15.95 -1.94 8.79
CA GLU A 39 -15.32 -2.89 9.70
C GLU A 39 -16.03 -4.25 9.72
N ALA A 40 -17.37 -4.26 9.65
CA ALA A 40 -18.16 -5.50 9.70
C ALA A 40 -17.95 -6.34 8.43
N SER A 41 -17.91 -5.69 7.26
CA SER A 41 -17.56 -6.34 5.99
C SER A 41 -16.10 -6.78 5.94
N CYS A 42 -15.17 -6.05 6.57
CA CYS A 42 -13.79 -6.50 6.75
C CYS A 42 -13.70 -7.77 7.62
N GLU A 43 -14.48 -7.87 8.70
CA GLU A 43 -14.54 -9.08 9.53
C GLU A 43 -15.13 -10.26 8.74
N ALA A 44 -16.22 -10.03 8.01
CA ALA A 44 -16.80 -11.05 7.15
C ALA A 44 -15.81 -11.51 6.07
N ALA A 45 -15.05 -10.58 5.49
CA ALA A 45 -13.99 -10.88 4.52
C ALA A 45 -12.83 -11.65 5.15
N CYS A 46 -12.40 -11.33 6.37
CA CYS A 46 -11.41 -12.10 7.11
C CYS A 46 -11.89 -13.53 7.38
N CYS A 47 -13.14 -13.67 7.78
CA CYS A 47 -13.71 -14.96 8.13
C CYS A 47 -13.92 -15.84 6.89
N LYS A 48 -14.54 -15.31 5.83
CA LYS A 48 -14.80 -16.07 4.58
C LYS A 48 -13.57 -16.20 3.69
N GLY A 49 -12.84 -15.11 3.50
CA GLY A 49 -11.70 -15.02 2.59
C GLY A 49 -10.46 -15.73 3.13
N GLU A 50 -10.22 -15.70 4.44
CA GLU A 50 -9.01 -16.25 5.06
C GLU A 50 -9.27 -17.29 6.15
N GLY A 51 -10.52 -17.54 6.55
CA GLY A 51 -10.83 -18.45 7.67
C GLY A 51 -10.48 -17.86 9.04
N ILE A 52 -10.22 -16.55 9.13
CA ILE A 52 -9.84 -15.85 10.36
C ILE A 52 -11.07 -15.15 10.91
N CYS A 53 -11.74 -15.79 11.86
CA CYS A 53 -13.00 -15.32 12.44
C CYS A 53 -12.85 -14.89 13.91
N GLY A 54 -13.70 -13.97 14.35
CA GLY A 54 -13.84 -13.55 15.74
C GLY A 54 -13.48 -12.08 15.97
N GLY A 55 -14.12 -11.47 16.97
CA GLY A 55 -13.91 -10.07 17.32
C GLY A 55 -12.45 -9.74 17.64
N GLY A 56 -11.98 -8.59 17.15
CA GLY A 56 -10.60 -8.12 17.33
C GLY A 56 -9.57 -8.78 16.41
N LYS A 57 -9.99 -9.65 15.49
CA LYS A 57 -9.14 -10.24 14.45
C LYS A 57 -9.00 -9.37 13.20
N THR A 58 -9.60 -8.19 13.17
CA THR A 58 -9.55 -7.25 12.05
C THR A 58 -8.65 -6.05 12.37
N ASP A 59 -8.13 -5.44 11.31
CA ASP A 59 -7.45 -4.14 11.30
C ASP A 59 -8.06 -3.30 10.18
N PHE A 60 -9.34 -2.93 10.33
CA PHE A 60 -10.01 -2.05 9.39
C PHE A 60 -9.63 -0.59 9.67
N LYS A 61 -9.32 0.17 8.61
CA LYS A 61 -9.01 1.60 8.67
C LYS A 61 -9.64 2.32 7.49
N GLY A 62 -10.02 3.58 7.71
CA GLY A 62 -10.61 4.43 6.67
C GLY A 62 -12.11 4.21 6.51
N VAL A 63 -12.61 4.43 5.30
CA VAL A 63 -14.02 4.33 4.91
C VAL A 63 -14.13 3.76 3.49
N SER A 64 -15.30 3.25 3.09
CA SER A 64 -15.54 2.75 1.73
C SER A 64 -14.94 3.64 0.63
N GLY A 65 -14.13 3.07 -0.27
CA GLY A 65 -13.46 3.78 -1.35
C GLY A 65 -12.13 4.44 -0.97
N ALA A 66 -11.82 4.50 0.33
CA ALA A 66 -10.54 4.90 0.90
C ALA A 66 -10.22 4.04 2.14
N ALA A 67 -10.47 2.73 2.04
CA ALA A 67 -10.31 1.79 3.14
C ALA A 67 -9.03 0.97 3.04
N LYS A 68 -8.60 0.44 4.18
CA LYS A 68 -7.64 -0.65 4.31
C LYS A 68 -8.26 -1.72 5.21
N CYS A 69 -8.19 -2.98 4.80
CA CYS A 69 -8.59 -4.11 5.64
C CYS A 69 -7.44 -5.09 5.78
N GLY A 70 -7.19 -5.53 7.02
CA GLY A 70 -6.27 -6.62 7.32
C GLY A 70 -6.81 -7.58 8.37
N CYS A 71 -6.36 -8.83 8.33
CA CYS A 71 -6.71 -9.87 9.30
C CYS A 71 -5.52 -10.19 10.21
N LYS A 72 -5.75 -10.21 11.51
CA LYS A 72 -4.77 -10.52 12.56
C LYS A 72 -4.77 -12.02 12.85
N THR A 73 -3.61 -12.65 12.71
CA THR A 73 -3.38 -14.05 13.13
C THR A 73 -2.05 -14.14 13.87
N GLY A 74 -2.07 -14.68 15.09
CA GLY A 74 -0.85 -15.01 15.84
C GLY A 74 0.13 -13.83 16.02
N GLY A 75 -0.37 -12.60 16.18
CA GLY A 75 0.46 -11.40 16.35
C GLY A 75 0.90 -10.72 15.05
N SER A 76 0.55 -11.27 13.88
CA SER A 76 0.81 -10.65 12.57
C SER A 76 -0.49 -10.18 11.92
N THR A 77 -0.42 -9.08 11.16
CA THR A 77 -1.53 -8.61 10.33
C THR A 77 -1.25 -8.97 8.87
N ARG A 78 -2.25 -9.56 8.20
CA ARG A 78 -2.25 -9.82 6.77
C ARG A 78 -3.19 -8.86 6.08
N ASP A 79 -2.68 -8.07 5.14
CA ASP A 79 -3.51 -7.15 4.37
C ASP A 79 -4.37 -7.91 3.34
N LEU A 80 -5.67 -7.56 3.27
CA LEU A 80 -6.65 -8.18 2.37
C LEU A 80 -6.95 -7.29 1.18
N CYS A 81 -7.13 -6.01 1.44
CA CYS A 81 -7.45 -5.02 0.44
C CYS A 81 -6.95 -3.64 0.89
N LEU A 82 -6.70 -2.80 -0.10
CA LEU A 82 -6.30 -1.42 0.08
C LEU A 82 -6.88 -0.60 -1.07
N ASP A 83 -7.70 0.40 -0.75
CA ASP A 83 -8.13 1.37 -1.74
C ASP A 83 -7.01 2.36 -2.03
N THR A 84 -6.89 2.76 -3.30
CA THR A 84 -5.83 3.69 -3.75
C THR A 84 -5.92 5.07 -3.10
N GLN A 85 -7.09 5.45 -2.60
CA GLN A 85 -7.31 6.70 -1.88
C GLN A 85 -7.01 6.62 -0.38
N TYR A 86 -6.65 5.43 0.13
CA TYR A 86 -6.28 5.28 1.53
C TYR A 86 -4.95 5.98 1.79
N VAL A 87 -5.00 7.05 2.57
CA VAL A 87 -3.83 7.76 3.07
C VAL A 87 -3.59 7.38 4.53
N SER A 88 -2.51 6.66 4.80
CA SER A 88 -2.12 6.40 6.19
C SER A 88 -1.68 7.70 6.87
N ALA A 89 -2.02 7.88 8.15
CA ALA A 89 -1.57 9.04 8.93
C ALA A 89 -0.04 9.20 8.96
N ALA A 90 0.71 8.09 8.78
CA ALA A 90 2.16 8.10 8.63
C ALA A 90 2.62 8.69 7.29
N ALA A 91 1.92 8.40 6.19
CA ALA A 91 2.25 8.92 4.85
C ALA A 91 2.03 10.44 4.74
N MET A 92 1.08 10.99 5.51
CA MET A 92 0.76 12.43 5.47
C MET A 92 1.88 13.31 6.05
N ARG A 93 2.86 12.75 6.77
CA ARG A 93 3.93 13.53 7.41
C ARG A 93 5.15 13.81 6.53
N SER A 94 5.22 13.27 5.32
CA SER A 94 6.48 13.20 4.56
C SER A 94 6.64 14.20 3.41
N THR A 95 5.68 15.09 3.16
CA THR A 95 5.71 16.00 1.99
C THR A 95 6.31 17.38 2.24
N SER A 96 6.69 17.73 3.48
CA SER A 96 7.10 19.11 3.82
C SER A 96 8.62 19.39 3.76
N VAL A 97 9.49 18.38 3.66
CA VAL A 97 10.96 18.60 3.73
C VAL A 97 11.65 18.67 2.36
N GLY A 98 11.15 17.95 1.35
CA GLY A 98 11.79 17.89 0.03
C GLY A 98 11.69 19.18 -0.79
N VAL A 99 10.58 19.92 -0.65
CA VAL A 99 10.35 21.16 -1.42
C VAL A 99 11.19 22.31 -0.89
N ALA A 100 11.48 22.36 0.42
CA ALA A 100 12.25 23.46 1.02
C ALA A 100 13.72 23.50 0.56
N LEU A 101 14.36 22.33 0.34
CA LEU A 101 15.76 22.29 -0.11
C LEU A 101 15.94 22.71 -1.59
N ALA A 102 14.93 22.48 -2.44
CA ALA A 102 14.99 22.84 -3.86
C ALA A 102 14.96 24.36 -4.08
N PHE A 103 14.23 25.11 -3.24
CA PHE A 103 14.17 26.57 -3.34
C PHE A 103 15.45 27.25 -2.84
N ALA A 104 16.12 26.71 -1.82
CA ALA A 104 17.37 27.30 -1.30
C ALA A 104 18.53 27.22 -2.31
N ALA A 105 18.63 26.11 -3.06
CA ALA A 105 19.66 25.94 -4.09
C ALA A 105 19.47 26.90 -5.28
N ALA A 106 18.22 27.17 -5.68
CA ALA A 106 17.91 28.08 -6.78
C ALA A 106 18.20 29.55 -6.44
N VAL A 107 18.04 29.95 -5.17
CA VAL A 107 18.35 31.31 -4.71
C VAL A 107 19.87 31.54 -4.60
N ALA A 108 20.63 30.54 -4.12
CA ALA A 108 22.09 30.64 -4.03
C ALA A 108 22.79 30.72 -5.40
N ALA A 109 22.30 29.99 -6.41
CA ALA A 109 22.87 30.02 -7.77
C ALA A 109 22.68 31.38 -8.48
N ARG A 110 21.70 32.17 -8.07
CA ARG A 110 21.41 33.49 -8.64
C ARG A 110 22.21 34.62 -7.98
N ALA A 111 22.77 34.39 -6.80
CA ALA A 111 23.60 35.36 -6.06
C ALA A 111 25.08 35.34 -6.45
N LEU A 112 25.54 34.33 -7.20
CA LEU A 112 26.94 34.18 -7.65
C LEU A 112 27.21 34.79 -9.05
N HIS A 113 26.24 35.46 -9.64
CA HIS A 113 26.35 36.11 -10.96
C HIS A 113 26.31 37.65 -10.89
N PHE A 114 26.64 38.23 -9.73
CA PHE A 114 26.88 39.67 -9.55
C PHE A 114 28.25 39.92 -8.91
#